data_AF-A0A2R5HGK7-F1
#
_entry.id   AF-A0A2R5HGK7-F1
#
_cell.length_a   1.000
_cell.length_b   1.000
_cell.length_c   1.000
_cell.angle_alpha   90.00
_cell.angle_beta   90.00
_cell.angle_gamma   90.00
#
_symmetry.space_group_name_H-M   'P 1'
#
loop_
_entity.id
_entity.type
_entity.pdbx_description
1 polymer ?
#
loop_
_entity_poly.entity_id
_entity_poly.type
_entity_poly.pdbx_seq_one_letter_code
_entity_poly.pdbx_strand_id
1 'polypeptide(L)'
;MPKDPVLKQLENLEEQLSKTLKEVSSIKLQFEAALSENTKLSVENENLRNRFNEEQGDREPTVNATLRSVYYDKGSHICNSLFGTSREGEECLICQEILYR
;
A
#
# COMPACT_ATOMS: atom_id res chain seq x y z
N MET A 1 -44.05 -14.17 -50.59
CA MET A 1 -44.04 -15.09 -49.42
C MET A 1 -43.65 -14.28 -48.19
N PRO A 2 -44.39 -14.33 -47.08
CA PRO A 2 -43.95 -13.67 -45.86
C PRO A 2 -42.66 -14.36 -45.39
N LYS A 3 -41.61 -13.59 -45.08
CA LYS A 3 -40.36 -14.13 -44.52
C LYS A 3 -40.70 -15.05 -43.35
N ASP A 4 -40.29 -16.31 -43.46
CA ASP A 4 -40.56 -17.37 -42.49
C ASP A 4 -40.15 -16.90 -41.08
N PRO A 5 -41.01 -16.98 -40.05
CA PRO A 5 -40.71 -16.47 -38.70
C PRO A 5 -39.39 -17.01 -38.12
N VAL A 6 -39.00 -18.23 -38.49
CA VAL A 6 -37.71 -18.83 -38.10
C VAL A 6 -36.53 -18.09 -38.72
N LEU A 7 -36.65 -17.64 -39.98
CA LEU A 7 -35.60 -16.88 -40.66
C LEU A 7 -35.34 -15.54 -39.98
N LYS A 8 -36.40 -14.85 -39.52
CA LYS A 8 -36.27 -13.59 -38.76
C LYS A 8 -35.59 -13.79 -37.40
N GLN A 9 -35.89 -14.90 -36.72
CA GLN A 9 -35.21 -15.23 -35.46
C GLN A 9 -33.72 -15.50 -35.69
N LEU A 10 -33.37 -16.17 -36.78
CA LEU A 10 -31.99 -16.41 -37.17
C LEU A 10 -31.25 -15.10 -37.51
N GLU A 11 -31.87 -14.21 -38.29
CA GLU A 11 -31.33 -12.86 -38.60
C GLU A 11 -31.05 -12.07 -37.30
N ASN A 12 -31.96 -12.12 -36.32
CA ASN A 12 -31.78 -11.42 -35.03
C ASN A 12 -30.67 -12.04 -34.17
N LEU A 13 -30.57 -13.37 -34.13
CA LEU A 13 -29.49 -14.06 -33.43
C LEU A 13 -28.12 -13.73 -34.03
N GLU A 14 -28.02 -13.66 -35.36
CA GLU A 14 -26.80 -13.26 -36.06
C GLU A 14 -26.38 -11.83 -35.67
N GLU A 15 -27.33 -10.89 -35.62
CA GLU A 15 -27.08 -9.52 -35.20
C GLU A 15 -26.62 -9.44 -33.73
N GLN A 16 -27.28 -10.18 -32.84
CA GLN A 16 -26.90 -10.27 -31.43
C GLN A 16 -25.49 -10.84 -31.26
N LEU A 17 -25.16 -11.94 -31.93
CA LEU A 17 -23.82 -12.53 -31.89
C LEU A 17 -22.77 -11.55 -32.40
N SER A 18 -23.07 -10.82 -33.49
CA SER A 18 -22.19 -9.78 -34.03
C SER A 18 -21.97 -8.64 -33.04
N LYS A 19 -23.01 -8.24 -32.30
CA LYS A 19 -22.91 -7.23 -31.26
C LYS A 19 -22.07 -7.72 -30.07
N THR A 20 -22.33 -8.93 -29.58
CA THR A 20 -21.57 -9.54 -28.49
C THR A 20 -20.10 -9.72 -28.85
N LEU A 21 -19.79 -10.11 -30.09
CA LEU A 21 -18.40 -10.22 -30.55
C LEU A 21 -17.66 -8.87 -30.52
N LYS A 22 -18.35 -7.78 -30.91
CA LYS A 22 -17.81 -6.42 -30.83
C LYS A 22 -17.58 -6.00 -29.38
N GLU A 23 -18.51 -6.31 -28.48
CA GLU A 23 -18.38 -6.02 -27.05
C GLU A 23 -17.18 -6.77 -26.45
N VAL A 24 -17.03 -8.07 -26.72
CA VAL A 24 -15.87 -8.86 -26.28
C VAL A 24 -14.56 -8.28 -26.82
N SER A 25 -14.55 -7.84 -28.08
CA SER A 25 -13.37 -7.20 -28.67
C SER A 25 -13.01 -5.88 -27.97
N SER A 26 -14.01 -5.07 -27.62
CA SER A 26 -13.81 -3.83 -26.88
C SER A 26 -13.28 -4.08 -25.46
N ILE A 27 -13.85 -5.07 -24.75
CA ILE A 27 -13.40 -5.47 -23.42
C ILE A 27 -11.95 -5.94 -23.46
N LYS A 28 -11.57 -6.73 -24.46
CA LYS A 28 -10.18 -7.18 -24.64
C LYS A 28 -9.22 -5.99 -24.73
N LEU A 29 -9.54 -4.99 -25.55
CA LEU A 29 -8.70 -3.79 -25.69
C LEU A 29 -8.58 -3.00 -24.38
N GLN A 30 -9.69 -2.86 -23.64
CA GLN A 30 -9.68 -2.21 -22.33
C GLN A 30 -8.84 -2.98 -21.31
N PHE A 31 -8.93 -4.32 -21.33
CA PHE A 31 -8.15 -5.18 -20.45
C PHE A 31 -6.65 -5.09 -20.73
N GLU A 32 -6.23 -5.10 -22.00
CA GLU A 32 -4.83 -4.91 -22.39
C GLU A 32 -4.29 -3.54 -21.94
N ALA A 33 -5.09 -2.48 -22.08
CA ALA A 33 -4.74 -1.15 -21.59
C ALA A 33 -4.59 -1.12 -20.06
N ALA A 34 -5.54 -1.70 -19.33
CA ALA A 34 -5.49 -1.78 -17.87
C ALA A 34 -4.30 -2.60 -17.36
N LEU A 35 -3.95 -3.70 -18.04
CA LEU A 35 -2.76 -4.49 -17.70
C LEU A 35 -1.47 -3.69 -17.92
N SER A 36 -1.38 -2.93 -19.01
CA SER A 36 -0.26 -2.02 -19.27
C SER A 36 -0.13 -0.95 -18.19
N GLU A 37 -1.24 -0.37 -17.75
CA GLU A 37 -1.24 0.61 -16.66
C GLU A 37 -0.85 -0.02 -15.32
N ASN A 38 -1.41 -1.19 -14.99
CA ASN A 38 -1.11 -1.90 -13.75
C ASN A 38 0.38 -2.29 -13.66
N THR A 39 0.99 -2.74 -14.76
CA THR A 39 2.43 -3.05 -14.80
C THR A 39 3.29 -1.80 -14.58
N LYS A 40 2.94 -0.67 -15.21
CA LYS A 40 3.62 0.62 -14.99
C LYS A 40 3.52 1.07 -13.53
N LEU A 41 2.31 1.02 -12.97
CA LEU A 41 2.06 1.39 -11.58
C LEU A 41 2.79 0.45 -10.60
N SER A 42 2.89 -0.84 -10.91
CA SER A 42 3.61 -1.79 -10.07
C SER A 42 5.10 -1.45 -9.99
N VAL A 43 5.71 -1.12 -11.12
CA VAL A 43 7.11 -0.67 -11.19
C VAL A 43 7.30 0.66 -10.45
N GLU A 44 6.39 1.61 -10.64
CA GLU A 44 6.45 2.90 -9.93
C GLU A 44 6.30 2.71 -8.42
N ASN A 45 5.39 1.84 -7.97
CA ASN A 45 5.19 1.53 -6.56
C ASN A 45 6.46 0.91 -5.94
N GLU A 46 7.10 -0.02 -6.64
CA GLU A 46 8.37 -0.61 -6.22
C GLU A 46 9.47 0.45 -6.09
N ASN A 47 9.62 1.32 -7.10
CA ASN A 47 10.60 2.41 -7.06
C ASN A 47 10.33 3.38 -5.90
N LEU A 48 9.07 3.73 -5.63
CA LEU A 48 8.69 4.58 -4.51
C LEU A 48 9.01 3.92 -3.17
N ARG A 49 8.74 2.62 -3.03
CA ARG A 49 9.10 1.86 -1.82
C ARG A 49 10.61 1.82 -1.61
N ASN A 50 11.39 1.61 -2.67
CA ASN A 50 12.84 1.61 -2.59
C ASN A 50 13.37 2.96 -2.13
N ARG A 51 12.92 4.06 -2.75
CA ARG A 51 13.28 5.42 -2.33
C ARG A 51 12.85 5.73 -0.90
N PHE A 52 11.65 5.31 -0.51
CA PHE A 52 11.17 5.49 0.85
C PHE A 52 12.02 4.70 1.86
N ASN A 53 12.41 3.47 1.53
CA ASN A 53 13.29 2.67 2.36
C ASN A 53 14.72 3.23 2.40
N GLU A 54 15.22 3.83 1.33
CA GLU A 54 16.49 4.56 1.32
C GLU A 54 16.42 5.81 2.22
N GLU A 55 15.33 6.57 2.15
CA GLU A 55 15.07 7.73 3.03
C GLU A 55 14.83 7.32 4.49
N GLN A 56 14.30 6.12 4.74
CA GLN A 56 14.14 5.54 6.08
C GLN A 56 15.36 4.75 6.56
N GLY A 57 16.27 4.34 5.69
CA GLY A 57 17.54 3.68 6.05
C GLY A 57 18.45 4.60 6.87
N ASP A 58 18.25 5.91 6.78
CA ASP A 58 18.87 6.93 7.65
C ASP A 58 18.01 7.29 8.89
N ARG A 59 16.82 6.70 9.03
CA ARG A 59 15.84 6.98 10.09
C ARG A 59 15.03 5.74 10.48
N GLU A 60 15.66 4.63 10.83
CA GLU A 60 15.05 3.80 11.86
C GLU A 60 15.28 4.52 13.19
N PRO A 61 14.27 5.19 13.80
CA PRO A 61 14.37 5.42 15.22
C PRO A 61 14.36 4.02 15.82
N THR A 62 15.51 3.58 16.30
CA THR A 62 15.57 2.42 17.18
C THR A 62 14.51 2.62 18.27
N VAL A 63 13.94 1.55 18.81
CA VAL A 63 12.99 1.65 19.94
C VAL A 63 13.54 2.61 21.02
N ASN A 64 14.87 2.63 21.18
CA ASN A 64 15.62 3.55 22.05
C ASN A 64 15.52 5.04 21.64
N ALA A 65 15.55 5.38 20.34
CA ALA A 65 15.38 6.76 19.87
C ALA A 65 13.96 7.31 20.12
N THR A 66 12.93 6.48 19.97
CA THR A 66 11.56 6.84 20.34
C THR A 66 11.41 6.99 21.85
N LEU A 67 11.93 6.04 22.64
CA LEU A 67 11.93 6.13 24.11
C LEU A 67 12.67 7.38 24.61
N ARG A 68 13.79 7.74 23.96
CA ARG A 68 14.57 8.94 24.29
C ARG A 68 13.78 10.23 24.08
N SER A 69 13.28 10.43 22.85
CA SER A 69 12.62 11.67 22.44
C SER A 69 11.24 11.86 23.08
N VAL A 70 10.49 10.78 23.30
CA VAL A 70 9.13 10.86 23.84
C VAL A 70 9.11 10.97 25.37
N TYR A 71 10.03 10.31 26.07
CA TYR A 71 10.01 10.19 27.53
C TYR A 71 11.28 10.73 28.20
N TYR A 72 12.46 10.21 27.85
CA TYR A 72 13.70 10.53 28.57
C TYR A 72 14.03 12.03 28.50
N ASP A 73 14.05 12.63 27.32
CA ASP A 73 14.38 14.04 27.11
C ASP A 73 13.35 14.99 27.74
N LYS A 74 12.10 14.51 27.94
CA LYS A 74 11.04 15.25 28.66
C LYS A 74 11.11 15.08 30.18
N GLY A 75 12.15 14.42 30.69
CA GLY A 75 12.36 14.22 32.11
C GLY A 75 11.54 13.08 32.70
N SER A 76 11.09 12.10 31.92
CA SER A 76 10.39 10.91 32.40
C SER A 76 11.27 9.65 32.33
N HIS A 77 11.05 8.70 33.24
CA HIS A 77 11.73 7.40 33.23
C HIS A 77 11.20 6.48 32.12
N ILE A 78 12.09 5.70 31.51
CA ILE A 78 11.77 4.66 30.51
C ILE A 78 12.07 3.23 31.00
N CYS A 79 12.63 3.09 32.21
CA CYS A 79 12.90 1.80 32.81
C CYS A 79 11.62 1.18 33.37
N ASN A 80 11.55 -0.16 33.41
CA ASN A 80 10.36 -0.87 33.87
C ASN A 80 9.99 -0.55 35.33
N SER A 81 10.98 -0.15 36.16
CA SER A 81 10.77 0.13 37.58
C SER A 81 9.98 1.41 37.86
N LEU A 82 10.13 2.42 36.99
CA LEU A 82 9.60 3.78 37.21
C LEU A 82 8.96 4.35 35.94
N PHE A 83 8.50 3.50 35.02
CA PHE A 83 8.06 3.93 33.69
C PHE A 83 7.06 5.09 33.74
N GLY A 84 7.39 6.19 33.05
CA GLY A 84 6.53 7.37 32.93
C GLY A 84 6.53 8.33 34.12
N THR A 85 7.24 8.04 35.22
CA THR A 85 7.37 8.99 36.34
C THR A 85 8.42 10.06 36.05
N SER A 86 8.30 11.22 36.70
CA SER A 86 9.29 12.31 36.60
C SER A 86 10.64 11.89 37.18
N ARG A 87 11.73 12.31 36.51
CA ARG A 87 13.12 12.13 36.95
C ARG A 87 13.57 13.24 37.90
N GLU A 88 12.83 14.35 38.00
CA GLU A 88 13.17 15.53 38.81
C GLU A 88 14.62 16.06 38.64
N GLY A 89 15.26 15.75 37.50
CA GLY A 89 16.65 16.11 37.20
C GLY A 89 17.69 15.03 37.54
N GLU A 90 17.31 13.89 38.09
CA GLU A 90 18.22 12.78 38.39
C GLU A 90 18.53 11.90 37.17
N GLU A 91 19.79 11.45 37.08
CA GLU A 91 20.22 10.47 36.08
C GLU A 91 19.93 9.04 36.54
N CYS A 92 19.20 8.29 35.73
CA CYS A 92 18.86 6.89 36.01
C CYS A 92 19.75 5.98 35.16
N LEU A 93 20.63 5.22 35.81
CA LEU A 93 21.57 4.29 35.15
C LEU A 93 20.85 3.23 34.29
N ILE A 94 19.67 2.75 34.73
CA ILE A 94 18.89 1.76 33.98
C ILE A 94 18.32 2.38 32.69
N CYS A 95 17.88 3.65 32.75
CA CYS A 95 17.43 4.35 31.55
C CYS A 95 18.60 4.56 30.56
N GLN A 96 19.80 4.87 31.06
CA GLN A 96 21.00 4.98 30.22
C GLN A 96 21.36 3.64 29.57
N GLU A 97 21.31 2.54 30.33
CA GLU A 97 21.56 1.20 29.79
C GLU A 97 20.56 0.84 28.68
N ILE A 98 19.27 1.16 28.84
CA ILE A 98 18.26 0.94 27.79
C ILE A 98 18.57 1.79 26.55
N LEU A 99 19.00 3.05 26.70
CA LEU A 99 19.22 3.95 25.57
C LEU A 99 20.49 3.69 24.77
N TYR A 100 21.55 3.19 25.41
CA TYR A 100 22.88 3.06 24.81
C TYR A 100 23.30 1.61 24.54
N ARG A 101 22.36 0.67 24.60
CA ARG A 101 22.55 -0.74 24.22
C ARG A 101 22.27 -0.99 22.75
#